data_AF-A0AAV7GW75-F1
#
_entry.id   AF-A0AAV7GW75-F1
#
_cell.length_a   1.000
_cell.length_b   1.000
_cell.length_c   1.000
_cell.angle_alpha   90.00
_cell.angle_beta   90.00
_cell.angle_gamma   90.00
#
_symmetry.space_group_name_H-M   'P 1'
#
loop_
_entity.id
_entity.type
_entity.pdbx_description
1 polymer ?
#
loop_
_entity_poly.entity_id
_entity_poly.type
_entity_poly.pdbx_seq_one_letter_code
_entity_poly.pdbx_strand_id
1 'polypeptide(L)' 'MLLLIKLRLLTAELFMQIEATVMPSDYRYKVWILCNDCNGMSEVFLHIIGHKCSGCQSYNTRTVAPPPADLQ' A
#
# COMPACT_ATOMS: atom_id res chain seq x y z
N MET A 1 -26.63 -1.72 -8.88
CA MET A 1 -25.44 -2.37 -9.49
C MET A 1 -24.58 -1.42 -10.32
N LEU A 2 -25.13 -0.67 -11.28
CA LEU A 2 -24.37 0.27 -12.13
C LEU A 2 -23.53 1.31 -11.36
N LEU A 3 -24.06 1.88 -10.26
CA LEU A 3 -23.33 2.83 -9.42
C LEU A 3 -22.10 2.21 -8.71
N LEU A 4 -22.23 0.96 -8.26
CA LEU A 4 -21.13 0.22 -7.63
C LEU A 4 -20.04 -0.18 -8.64
N ILE A 5 -20.43 -0.50 -9.88
CA ILE A 5 -19.49 -0.75 -10.97
C ILE A 5 -18.71 0.53 -11.28
N LYS A 6 -19.38 1.69 -11.34
CA LYS A 6 -18.74 2.99 -11.56
C LYS A 6 -17.77 3.37 -10.43
N LEU A 7 -18.14 3.10 -9.17
CA LEU A 7 -17.26 3.33 -8.01
C LEU A 7 -16.00 2.45 -8.06
N ARG A 8 -16.13 1.17 -8.45
CA ARG A 8 -14.98 0.26 -8.60
C ARG A 8 -14.03 0.66 -9.72
N LEU A 9 -14.56 1.14 -10.86
CA LEU A 9 -13.73 1.63 -11.98
C LEU A 9 -12.91 2.87 -11.56
N LEU A 10 -13.52 3.82 -10.86
CA LEU A 10 -12.82 5.00 -10.35
C LEU A 10 -11.71 4.64 -9.35
N THR A 11 -11.93 3.65 -8.48
CA THR A 11 -10.88 3.21 -7.55
C THR A 11 -9.71 2.51 -8.25
N ALA A 12 -9.97 1.78 -9.34
CA ALA A 12 -8.92 1.09 -10.09
C ALA A 12 -7.98 2.07 -10.81
N GLU A 13 -8.52 3.16 -11.38
CA GLU A 13 -7.73 4.21 -12.02
C GLU A 13 -6.76 4.88 -11.04
N LEU A 14 -7.22 5.16 -9.82
CA LEU A 14 -6.35 5.72 -8.78
C LEU A 14 -5.20 4.77 -8.45
N PHE A 15 -5.46 3.49 -8.26
CA PHE A 15 -4.40 2.51 -7.98
C PHE A 15 -3.39 2.42 -9.13
N MET A 16 -3.85 2.46 -10.38
CA MET A 16 -2.93 2.50 -11.54
C MET A 16 -2.06 3.75 -11.57
N GLN A 17 -2.62 4.92 -11.20
CA GLN A 17 -1.86 6.17 -11.14
C GLN A 17 -0.81 6.16 -10.03
N ILE A 18 -1.11 5.54 -8.88
CA ILE A 18 -0.13 5.33 -7.82
C ILE A 18 1.05 4.51 -8.35
N GLU A 19 0.78 3.35 -8.95
CA GLU A 19 1.83 2.45 -9.47
C GLU A 19 2.63 3.07 -10.63
N ALA A 20 2.02 3.95 -11.43
CA ALA A 20 2.68 4.66 -12.51
C ALA A 20 3.58 5.82 -12.02
N THR A 21 3.47 6.21 -10.75
CA THR A 21 4.31 7.28 -10.18
C THR A 21 5.69 6.72 -9.85
N VAL A 22 6.68 7.08 -10.67
CA VAL A 22 8.06 6.62 -10.47
C VAL A 22 8.67 7.30 -9.25
N MET A 23 9.15 6.50 -8.29
CA MET A 23 9.83 7.00 -7.10
C MET A 23 11.29 7.41 -7.41
N PRO A 24 11.71 8.62 -7.00
CA PRO A 24 13.11 9.05 -7.08
C PRO A 24 14.03 8.12 -6.29
N SER A 25 15.32 8.04 -6.67
CA SER A 25 16.30 7.15 -6.04
C SER A 25 16.37 7.28 -4.52
N ASP A 26 16.32 8.51 -4.02
CA ASP A 26 16.50 8.83 -2.60
C ASP A 26 15.34 8.31 -1.74
N TYR A 27 14.21 8.00 -2.37
CA TYR A 27 13.02 7.43 -1.72
C TYR A 27 12.87 5.92 -1.96
N ARG A 28 13.84 5.24 -2.58
CA ARG A 28 13.82 3.79 -2.81
C ARG A 28 14.32 2.99 -1.60
N TYR A 29 13.83 3.32 -0.41
CA TYR A 29 14.04 2.54 0.79
C TYR A 29 12.74 1.85 1.20
N LYS A 30 12.85 0.85 2.07
CA LYS A 30 11.71 0.10 2.56
C LYS A 30 11.19 0.65 3.88
N VAL A 31 9.88 0.50 4.09
CA VAL A 31 9.17 0.83 5.32
C VAL A 31 8.29 -0.34 5.74
N TRP A 32 8.08 -0.46 7.05
CA TRP A 32 7.12 -1.40 7.60
C TRP A 32 5.73 -0.75 7.65
N ILE A 33 4.73 -1.52 7.23
CA ILE A 33 3.33 -1.10 7.25
C ILE A 33 2.47 -2.12 7.97
N LEU A 34 1.37 -1.64 8.55
CA LEU A 34 0.24 -2.45 9.00
C LEU A 34 -0.98 -2.10 8.16
N CYS A 35 -1.66 -3.12 7.63
CA CYS A 35 -2.90 -2.93 6.88
C CYS A 35 -4.10 -2.82 7.84
N ASN A 36 -4.95 -1.82 7.61
CA ASN A 36 -6.16 -1.61 8.42
C ASN A 36 -7.32 -2.53 8.00
N ASP A 37 -7.22 -3.19 6.84
CA ASP A 37 -8.29 -4.06 6.33
C ASP A 37 -8.06 -5.54 6.68
N CYS A 38 -6.81 -6.02 6.56
CA CYS A 38 -6.48 -7.43 6.84
C CYS A 38 -5.60 -7.63 8.08
N ASN A 39 -5.21 -6.54 8.77
CA ASN A 39 -4.29 -6.55 9.92
C ASN A 39 -2.91 -7.18 9.66
N GLY A 40 -2.57 -7.45 8.40
CA GLY A 40 -1.26 -7.97 8.02
C GLY A 40 -0.17 -6.91 8.13
N MET A 41 1.01 -7.32 8.60
CA MET A 41 2.24 -6.54 8.50
C MET A 41 3.03 -6.94 7.26
N SER A 42 3.64 -5.96 6.61
CA SER A 42 4.53 -6.20 5.46
C SER A 42 5.60 -5.11 5.37
N GLU A 43 6.78 -5.49 4.87
CA GLU A 43 7.83 -4.56 4.50
C GLU A 43 7.74 -4.25 3.00
N VAL A 44 7.55 -2.99 2.64
CA VAL A 44 7.33 -2.55 1.25
C VAL A 44 8.19 -1.34 0.92
N PHE A 45 8.43 -1.09 -0.37
CA PHE A 45 9.08 0.17 -0.78
C PHE A 45 8.21 1.36 -0.41
N LEU A 46 8.84 2.43 0.08
CA LEU A 46 8.18 3.70 0.30
C LEU A 46 7.59 4.21 -1.02
N HIS A 47 6.33 4.61 -0.95
CA HIS A 47 5.68 5.33 -2.04
C HIS A 47 4.90 6.50 -1.44
N ILE A 48 5.22 7.73 -1.87
CA ILE A 48 4.71 8.96 -1.22
C ILE A 48 3.18 9.06 -1.23
N ILE A 49 2.52 8.44 -2.21
CA ILE A 49 1.05 8.50 -2.35
C ILE A 49 0.37 7.45 -1.46
N GLY A 50 1.03 6.32 -1.19
CA GLY A 50 0.43 5.25 -0.41
C GLY A 50 1.11 3.90 -0.60
N HIS A 51 1.02 3.06 0.42
CA HIS A 51 1.66 1.75 0.45
C HIS A 51 0.65 0.64 0.22
N LYS A 52 0.94 -0.21 -0.76
CA LYS A 52 0.10 -1.35 -1.09
C LYS A 52 0.40 -2.52 -0.16
N CYS A 53 -0.62 -3.03 0.53
CA CYS A 53 -0.49 -4.24 1.34
C CYS A 53 -0.22 -5.46 0.46
N SER A 54 0.85 -6.21 0.74
CA SER A 54 1.20 -7.43 0.00
C SER A 54 0.16 -8.56 0.18
N GLY A 55 -0.62 -8.54 1.27
CA GLY A 55 -1.61 -9.57 1.59
C GLY A 55 -2.97 -9.37 0.90
N CYS A 56 -3.57 -8.18 1.03
CA CYS A 56 -4.92 -7.92 0.50
C CYS A 56 -4.98 -6.89 -0.64
N GLN A 57 -3.83 -6.36 -1.07
CA GLN A 57 -3.71 -5.35 -2.15
C GLN A 57 -4.39 -4.00 -1.87
N SER A 58 -4.90 -3.78 -0.66
CA SER A 58 -5.42 -2.49 -0.23
C SER A 58 -4.31 -1.48 0.03
N TYR A 59 -4.63 -0.20 -0.18
CA TYR A 59 -3.79 0.94 0.18
C TYR A 59 -4.17 1.56 1.54
N ASN A 60 -5.16 1.01 2.24
CA ASN A 60 -5.56 1.43 3.59
C ASN A 60 -4.56 0.90 4.63
N THR A 61 -3.40 1.56 4.71
CA THR A 61 -2.26 1.12 5.50
C THR A 61 -1.70 2.28 6.33
N ARG A 62 -1.00 1.96 7.42
CA ARG A 62 -0.22 2.92 8.21
C ARG A 62 1.20 2.42 8.37
N THR A 63 2.16 3.34 8.40
CA THR A 63 3.56 3.00 8.71
C THR A 63 3.69 2.63 10.19
N VAL A 64 4.56 1.66 10.46
CA VAL A 64 4.87 1.18 11.82
C VAL A 64 6.37 0.98 11.96
N ALA A 65 6.84 0.81 13.19
CA ALA A 65 8.21 0.38 13.42
C ALA A 65 8.42 -1.05 12.88
N PRO A 66 9.67 -1.44 12.57
CA PRO A 66 10.00 -2.83 12.28
C PRO A 66 9.50 -3.77 13.39
N PRO A 67 9.01 -4.97 13.05
CA PRO A 67 8.68 -5.96 14.06
C PRO A 67 9.95 -6.33 14.86
N PRO A 68 9.79 -6.71 16.13
CA PRO A 68 10.87 -7.28 16.93
C PRO A 68 11.62 -8.39 16.19
N ALA A 69 12.95 -8.43 16.34
CA ALA A 69 13.83 -9.33 15.58
C ALA A 69 13.58 -10.83 15.85
N ASP A 70 12.89 -11.15 16.93
CA ASP A 70 12.47 -12.48 17.35
C ASP A 70 11.17 -12.97 16.66
N LEU A 71 10.51 -12.11 15.87
CA LEU A 71 9.26 -12.42 15.14
C LEU A 71 9.44 -12.46 13.62
N GLN A 72 10.67 -12.49 13.11
CA GLN A 72 11.02 -12.49 11.68
C GLN A 72 11.37 -13.87 11.14
#